data_AF-A0A7J5EFV5-F1
#
_entry.id   AF-A0A7J5EFV5-F1
#
_cell.length_a   1.000
_cell.length_b   1.000
_cell.length_c   1.000
_cell.angle_alpha   90.00
_cell.angle_beta   90.00
_cell.angle_gamma   90.00
#
_symmetry.space_group_name_H-M   'P 1'
#
loop_
_entity.id
_entity.type
_entity.pdbx_description
1 polymer ?
#
loop_
_entity_poly.entity_id
_entity_poly.type
_entity_poly.pdbx_seq_one_letter_code
_entity_poly.pdbx_strand_id
1 'polypeptide(L)' 'MSDPLVAVSVDLDPLPCYYRIHALGEPPRELRDLVLRRAMPRLAELFGRHGVPATWFVVGED' A
#
# COMPACT_ATOMS: atom_id res chain seq x y z
N MET A 1 26.38 18.97 12.15
CA MET A 1 25.63 18.38 11.02
C MET A 1 24.23 18.12 11.53
N SER A 2 23.19 18.55 10.82
CA SER A 2 21.81 18.19 11.21
C SER A 2 21.54 16.73 10.85
N ASP A 3 20.62 16.10 11.56
CA ASP A 3 20.13 14.78 11.18
C ASP A 3 19.47 14.83 9.78
N PRO A 4 19.60 13.78 8.97
CA PRO A 4 18.94 13.72 7.67
C PRO A 4 17.41 13.62 7.84
N LEU A 5 16.67 14.35 7.01
CA LEU A 5 15.22 14.18 6.91
C LEU A 5 14.91 12.87 6.17
N VAL A 6 14.12 12.00 6.78
CA VAL A 6 13.70 10.71 6.22
C VAL A 6 12.18 10.64 6.24
N ALA A 7 11.59 10.07 5.18
CA ALA A 7 10.15 9.89 5.05
C ALA A 7 9.81 8.49 4.54
N VAL A 8 8.63 8.00 4.91
CA VAL A 8 8.05 6.75 4.38
C VAL A 8 6.79 7.10 3.60
N SER A 9 6.78 6.73 2.34
CA SER A 9 5.61 6.78 1.46
C SER A 9 5.21 5.37 1.05
N VAL A 10 3.91 5.09 1.04
CA VAL A 10 3.35 3.81 0.60
C VAL A 10 2.35 4.04 -0.52
N ASP A 11 2.64 3.52 -1.70
CA ASP A 11 1.69 3.41 -2.80
C ASP A 11 0.76 2.23 -2.51
N LEU A 12 -0.48 2.55 -2.16
CA LEU A 12 -1.48 1.57 -1.76
C LEU A 12 -2.29 1.15 -2.99
N ASP A 13 -1.63 0.34 -3.82
CA ASP A 13 -2.21 -0.19 -5.05
C ASP A 13 -3.00 -1.49 -4.77
N PRO A 14 -4.30 -1.57 -5.13
CA PRO A 14 -5.03 -2.82 -5.06
C PRO A 14 -4.54 -3.79 -6.16
N LEU A 15 -4.82 -5.09 -5.98
CA LEU A 15 -4.35 -6.13 -6.90
C LEU A 15 -4.74 -5.92 -8.38
N PRO A 16 -5.92 -5.35 -8.73
CA PRO A 16 -6.25 -5.02 -10.11
C PRO A 16 -5.23 -4.08 -10.80
N CYS A 17 -4.58 -3.17 -10.07
CA CYS A 17 -3.53 -2.32 -10.64
C CYS A 17 -2.34 -3.15 -11.14
N TYR A 18 -1.90 -4.11 -10.33
CA TYR A 18 -0.83 -5.05 -10.70
C TYR A 18 -1.20 -5.88 -11.95
N TYR A 19 -2.41 -6.41 -11.98
CA TYR A 19 -2.88 -7.19 -13.12
C TYR A 19 -2.91 -6.38 -14.42
N ARG A 20 -3.33 -5.11 -14.33
CA ARG A 20 -3.42 -4.20 -15.48
C ARG A 20 -2.05 -3.87 -16.06
N ILE A 21 -1.08 -3.47 -15.22
CA ILE A 21 0.26 -3.09 -15.72
C ILE A 21 1.05 -4.27 -16.28
N HIS A 22 0.70 -5.49 -15.85
CA HIS A 22 1.34 -6.73 -16.30
C HIS A 22 0.52 -7.52 -17.34
N ALA A 23 -0.62 -6.99 -17.81
CA ALA A 23 -1.49 -7.66 -18.78
C ALA A 23 -1.92 -9.09 -18.38
N LEU A 24 -2.23 -9.30 -17.09
CA LEU A 24 -2.56 -10.63 -16.53
C LEU A 24 -4.05 -11.01 -16.63
N GLY A 25 -4.88 -10.16 -17.25
CA GLY A 25 -6.34 -10.32 -17.28
C GLY A 25 -7.00 -9.78 -16.01
N GLU A 26 -8.14 -10.36 -15.63
CA GLU A 26 -8.91 -9.94 -14.45
C GLU A 26 -8.48 -10.74 -13.22
N PRO A 27 -8.16 -10.10 -12.07
CA PRO A 27 -7.88 -10.83 -10.84
C PRO A 27 -9.11 -11.58 -10.33
N PRO A 28 -8.92 -12.70 -9.62
CA PRO A 28 -10.02 -13.34 -8.88
C PRO A 28 -10.70 -12.33 -7.95
N ARG A 29 -12.03 -12.28 -7.97
CA ARG A 29 -12.82 -11.26 -7.25
C ARG A 29 -12.52 -11.24 -5.75
N GLU A 30 -12.28 -12.40 -5.16
CA GLU A 30 -11.95 -12.56 -3.75
C GLU A 30 -10.62 -11.91 -3.35
N LEU A 31 -9.72 -11.68 -4.32
CA LEU A 31 -8.41 -11.08 -4.10
C LEU A 31 -8.38 -9.57 -4.32
N ARG A 32 -9.47 -8.96 -4.81
CA ARG A 32 -9.54 -7.52 -5.13
C ARG A 32 -9.00 -6.63 -4.01
N ASP A 33 -9.47 -6.86 -2.78
CA ASP A 33 -9.09 -6.04 -1.61
C ASP A 33 -8.03 -6.71 -0.75
N LEU A 34 -7.31 -7.72 -1.24
CA LEU A 34 -6.34 -8.47 -0.45
C LEU A 34 -5.29 -7.56 0.19
N VAL A 35 -4.78 -6.59 -0.57
CA VAL A 35 -3.78 -5.62 -0.11
C VAL A 35 -4.34 -4.77 1.04
N LEU A 36 -5.55 -4.23 0.88
CA LEU A 36 -6.23 -3.45 1.92
C LEU A 36 -6.52 -4.27 3.18
N ARG A 37 -6.99 -5.51 3.05
CA ARG A 37 -7.36 -6.36 4.19
C ARG A 37 -6.16 -6.95 4.93
N ARG A 38 -5.01 -7.12 4.26
CA ARG A 38 -3.84 -7.83 4.82
C ARG A 38 -2.60 -6.95 4.97
N ALA A 39 -2.19 -6.26 3.91
CA ALA A 39 -0.95 -5.49 3.91
C ALA A 39 -1.09 -4.19 4.71
N MET A 40 -2.18 -3.44 4.50
CA MET A 40 -2.39 -2.15 5.17
C MET A 40 -2.39 -2.25 6.71
N PRO A 41 -3.11 -3.18 7.37
CA PRO A 41 -3.06 -3.29 8.83
C PRO A 41 -1.68 -3.66 9.37
N ARG A 42 -0.92 -4.51 8.66
CA ARG A 42 0.43 -4.92 9.05
C ARG A 42 1.43 -3.76 8.98
N LEU A 43 1.34 -2.96 7.93
CA LEU A 43 2.16 -1.76 7.77
C LEU A 43 1.78 -0.70 8.81
N ALA A 44 0.49 -0.47 9.05
CA ALA A 44 0.03 0.43 10.10
C ALA A 44 0.52 0.01 11.49
N GLU A 45 0.45 -1.29 11.81
CA GLU A 45 1.01 -1.83 13.06
C GLU A 45 2.53 -1.62 13.13
N LEU A 46 3.26 -1.92 12.06
CA LEU A 46 4.71 -1.73 11.98
C LEU A 46 5.10 -0.27 12.25
N PHE A 47 4.47 0.67 11.55
CA PHE A 47 4.73 2.09 11.71
C PHE A 47 4.36 2.58 13.11
N GLY A 48 3.23 2.12 13.65
CA GLY A 48 2.79 2.42 15.01
C GLY A 48 3.79 1.95 16.08
N ARG A 49 4.31 0.72 15.96
CA ARG A 49 5.31 0.17 16.91
C ARG A 49 6.62 0.96 16.95
N HIS A 50 6.99 1.61 15.85
CA HIS A 50 8.23 2.38 15.75
C HIS A 50 8.02 3.90 15.81
N GLY A 51 6.78 4.37 15.98
CA GLY A 51 6.46 5.81 15.98
C GLY A 51 6.79 6.49 14.65
N VAL A 52 6.76 5.76 13.53
CA VAL A 52 7.13 6.27 12.21
C VAL A 52 5.89 6.90 11.54
N PRO A 53 5.90 8.20 11.20
CA PRO A 53 4.86 8.77 10.34
C PRO A 53 5.02 8.24 8.91
N ALA A 54 3.89 7.95 8.26
CA ALA A 54 3.86 7.48 6.88
C ALA A 54 2.79 8.21 6.07
N THR A 55 3.08 8.44 4.79
CA THR A 55 2.14 8.99 3.82
C THR A 55 1.61 7.87 2.93
N TRP A 56 0.29 7.82 2.75
CA TRP A 56 -0.36 6.79 1.93
C TRP A 56 -0.90 7.41 0.64
N PHE A 57 -0.44 6.91 -0.49
CA PHE A 57 -0.96 7.25 -1.81
C PHE A 57 -1.96 6.18 -2.22
N VAL A 58 -3.25 6.47 -2.04
CA VAL A 58 -4.32 5.51 -2.28
C VAL A 58 -4.87 5.70 -3.69
N VAL A 59 -4.88 4.64 -4.49
CA VAL A 59 -5.51 4.65 -5.81
C VAL A 59 -7.03 4.66 -5.63
N GLY A 60 -7.68 5.72 -6.11
CA GLY A 60 -9.13 5.82 -6.19
C GLY A 60 -9.71 4.96 -7.32
N GLU A 61 -10.98 4.63 -7.20
CA GLU A 61 -11.78 3.98 -8.25
C GLU A 61 -13.11 4.73 -8.37
N ASP A 62 -13.49 5.08 -9.60
CA ASP A 62 -14.72 5.81 -9.93
C ASP A 62 -15.97 4.92 -9.91
#